data_AF-W1P3A9-F1
#
_entry.id   AF-W1P3A9-F1
#
_cell.length_a   1.000
_cell.length_b   1.000
_cell.length_c   1.000
_cell.angle_alpha   90.00
_cell.angle_beta   90.00
_cell.angle_gamma   90.00
#
_symmetry.space_group_name_H-M   'P 1'
#
loop_
_entity.id
_entity.type
_entity.pdbx_description
1 polymer ?
#
loop_
_entity_poly.entity_id
_entity_poly.type
_entity_poly.pdbx_seq_one_letter_code
_entity_poly.pdbx_strand_id
1 'polypeptide(L)'
;MASQPFVFKATANSPSGPSGAEEDHQIVDKRKQKRMLSNRESARRSRMRKQKHLDDLINQMAHIRNENSQILTRVDLTTQHYIKIETENHALRDEVLALTQKLQSLNSVLHFMEEMSGLVMDIPEIPDPLLKPWQLPCPSQPIMASADMFQY
;
A
#
# COMPACT_ATOMS: atom_id res chain seq x y z
N MET A 1 14.28 41.42 32.37
CA MET A 1 15.34 41.89 31.44
C MET A 1 14.64 42.52 30.25
N ALA A 2 14.72 43.84 30.09
CA ALA A 2 13.99 44.58 29.06
C ALA A 2 14.76 44.57 27.73
N SER A 3 14.13 44.09 26.65
CA SER A 3 14.66 44.16 25.29
C SER A 3 14.61 45.59 24.77
N GLN A 4 15.77 46.15 24.41
CA GLN A 4 15.85 47.44 23.73
C GLN A 4 15.54 47.31 22.23
N PRO A 5 14.85 48.29 21.61
CA PRO A 5 14.61 48.28 20.18
C PRO A 5 15.86 48.68 19.38
N PHE A 6 16.09 47.96 18.28
CA PHE A 6 17.16 48.21 17.32
C PHE A 6 16.86 49.48 16.50
N VAL A 7 17.62 50.55 16.75
CA VAL A 7 17.47 51.84 16.04
C VAL A 7 18.31 51.80 14.76
N PHE A 8 17.65 51.82 13.59
CA PHE A 8 18.31 51.96 12.30
C PHE A 8 18.75 53.42 12.11
N LYS A 9 20.07 53.69 12.21
CA LYS A 9 20.62 54.99 11.80
C LYS A 9 20.66 55.05 10.27
N ALA A 10 19.75 55.82 9.69
CA ALA A 10 19.87 56.24 8.29
C ALA A 10 20.99 57.28 8.18
N THR A 11 22.07 56.94 7.48
CA THR A 11 23.08 57.90 7.04
C THR A 11 22.48 58.74 5.91
N ALA A 12 22.13 59.99 6.20
CA ALA A 12 21.75 60.98 5.19
C ALA A 12 23.01 61.41 4.43
N ASN A 13 23.07 61.12 3.13
CA ASN A 13 24.12 61.60 2.24
C ASN A 13 23.67 62.95 1.66
N SER A 14 24.43 64.02 1.90
CA SER A 14 24.16 65.36 1.36
C SER A 14 24.28 65.37 -0.17
N PRO A 15 23.39 66.06 -0.93
CA PRO A 15 23.47 66.07 -2.38
C PRO A 15 24.56 67.05 -2.84
N SER A 16 25.57 66.50 -3.53
CA SER A 16 26.63 67.25 -4.21
C SER A 16 26.18 67.67 -5.62
N GLY A 17 25.93 68.97 -5.80
CA GLY A 17 26.00 69.71 -7.07
C GLY A 17 25.07 69.30 -8.23
N PRO A 18 24.69 70.24 -9.11
CA PRO A 18 23.75 69.97 -10.23
C PRO A 18 24.29 68.96 -11.27
N SER A 19 25.58 68.64 -11.26
CA SER A 19 26.19 67.64 -12.16
C SER A 19 26.12 66.19 -11.63
N GLY A 20 25.95 65.98 -10.32
CA GLY A 20 25.88 64.63 -9.73
C GLY A 20 24.47 64.01 -9.77
N ALA A 21 23.43 64.85 -9.88
CA ALA A 21 22.03 64.41 -9.89
C ALA A 21 21.66 63.58 -11.13
N GLU A 22 22.22 63.92 -12.31
CA GLU A 22 21.96 63.17 -13.54
C GLU A 22 22.65 61.79 -13.57
N GLU A 23 23.86 61.69 -13.01
CA GLU A 23 24.57 60.41 -12.87
C GLU A 23 23.86 59.49 -11.87
N ASP A 24 23.38 60.04 -10.75
CA ASP A 24 22.65 59.26 -9.73
C ASP A 24 21.30 58.74 -10.27
N HIS A 25 20.58 59.53 -11.05
CA HIS A 25 19.37 59.08 -11.76
C HIS A 25 19.65 57.93 -12.75
N GLN A 26 20.72 58.02 -13.55
CA GLN A 26 21.10 56.94 -14.46
C GLN A 26 21.49 55.65 -13.72
N ILE A 27 22.13 55.75 -12.56
CA ILE A 27 22.48 54.59 -11.72
C ILE A 27 21.21 53.92 -11.16
N VAL A 28 20.25 54.72 -10.69
CA VAL A 28 18.95 54.23 -10.18
C VAL A 28 18.18 53.50 -11.28
N ASP A 29 18.14 54.04 -12.49
CA ASP A 29 17.45 53.41 -13.62
C ASP A 29 18.11 52.11 -14.07
N LYS A 30 19.44 52.08 -14.16
CA LYS A 30 20.19 50.83 -14.41
C LYS A 30 19.92 49.78 -13.33
N ARG A 31 19.85 50.18 -12.06
CA ARG A 31 19.50 49.28 -10.94
C ARG A 31 18.05 48.80 -11.02
N LYS A 32 17.11 49.66 -11.41
CA LYS A 32 15.70 49.29 -11.64
C LYS A 32 15.59 48.27 -12.78
N GLN A 33 16.26 48.51 -13.91
CA GLN A 33 16.30 47.59 -15.04
C GLN A 33 16.88 46.22 -14.66
N LYS A 34 18.00 46.19 -13.95
CA LYS A 34 18.59 44.94 -13.42
C LYS A 34 17.62 44.19 -12.48
N ARG A 35 16.92 44.90 -11.60
CA ARG A 35 15.90 44.30 -10.71
C ARG A 35 14.72 43.72 -11.50
N MET A 36 14.24 44.41 -12.53
CA MET A 36 13.16 43.90 -13.37
C MET A 36 13.57 42.61 -14.10
N LEU A 37 14.78 42.57 -14.67
CA LEU A 37 15.29 41.36 -15.33
C LEU A 37 15.51 40.21 -14.35
N SER A 38 16.10 40.48 -13.19
CA SER A 38 16.31 39.47 -12.15
C SER A 38 15.00 38.93 -11.58
N ASN A 39 14.01 39.79 -11.32
CA ASN A 39 12.69 39.38 -10.85
C ASN A 39 11.91 38.60 -11.91
N ARG A 40 12.01 39.01 -13.19
CA ARG A 40 11.45 38.25 -14.30
C ARG A 40 12.02 36.83 -14.37
N GLU A 41 13.34 36.70 -14.26
CA GLU A 41 13.99 35.40 -14.28
C GLU A 41 13.66 34.57 -13.03
N SER A 42 13.59 35.17 -11.84
CA SER A 42 13.22 34.46 -10.62
C SER A 42 11.76 34.00 -10.62
N ALA A 43 10.84 34.80 -11.14
CA ALA A 43 9.44 34.43 -11.37
C ALA A 43 9.33 33.27 -12.37
N ARG A 44 10.09 33.32 -13.48
CA ARG A 44 10.17 32.22 -14.46
C ARG A 44 10.65 30.93 -13.81
N ARG A 45 11.78 30.97 -13.08
CA ARG A 45 12.33 29.80 -12.38
C ARG A 45 11.37 29.25 -11.33
N SER A 46 10.66 30.12 -10.60
CA SER A 46 9.64 29.72 -9.63
C SER A 46 8.50 28.96 -10.31
N ARG A 47 7.97 29.50 -11.43
CA ARG A 47 6.93 28.82 -12.24
C ARG A 47 7.42 27.47 -12.75
N MET A 48 8.64 27.41 -13.31
CA MET A 48 9.23 26.16 -13.80
C MET A 48 9.37 25.09 -12.71
N ARG A 49 9.82 25.47 -11.50
CA ARG A 49 9.92 24.53 -10.38
C ARG A 49 8.56 24.00 -9.94
N LYS A 50 7.55 24.89 -9.87
CA LYS A 50 6.18 24.48 -9.54
C LYS A 50 5.57 23.57 -10.60
N GLN A 51 5.81 23.85 -11.89
CA GLN A 51 5.36 23.00 -12.98
C GLN A 51 6.01 21.61 -12.88
N LYS A 52 7.34 21.55 -12.72
CA LYS A 52 8.04 20.27 -12.55
C LYS A 52 7.49 19.46 -11.38
N HIS A 53 7.23 20.11 -10.24
CA HIS A 53 6.67 19.42 -9.08
C HIS A 53 5.26 18.86 -9.35
N LEU A 54 4.41 19.60 -10.07
CA LEU A 54 3.10 19.10 -10.48
C LEU A 54 3.24 17.91 -11.44
N ASP A 55 4.14 17.98 -12.42
CA ASP A 55 4.39 16.89 -13.35
C ASP A 55 4.90 15.64 -12.62
N ASP A 56 5.83 15.82 -11.66
CA ASP A 56 6.34 14.73 -10.82
C ASP A 56 5.22 14.07 -9.99
N LEU A 57 4.30 14.86 -9.42
CA LEU A 57 3.14 14.34 -8.67
C LEU A 57 2.15 13.59 -9.58
N ILE A 58 1.89 14.11 -10.78
CA ILE A 58 1.03 13.44 -11.77
C ILE A 58 1.63 12.09 -12.17
N ASN A 59 2.94 12.04 -12.41
CA ASN A 59 3.65 10.81 -12.73
C ASN A 59 3.59 9.79 -11.59
N GLN A 60 3.82 10.22 -10.35
CA GLN A 60 3.68 9.35 -9.17
C GLN A 60 2.25 8.80 -9.03
N MET A 61 1.24 9.64 -9.20
CA MET A 61 -0.16 9.23 -9.14
C MET A 61 -0.49 8.21 -10.24
N ALA A 62 -0.01 8.42 -11.47
CA ALA A 62 -0.19 7.49 -12.58
C ALA A 62 0.52 6.15 -12.31
N HIS A 63 1.74 6.20 -11.77
CA HIS A 63 2.51 5.02 -11.38
C HIS A 63 1.78 4.19 -10.32
N ILE A 64 1.36 4.81 -9.21
CA ILE A 64 0.62 4.12 -8.13
C ILE A 64 -0.70 3.54 -8.64
N ARG A 65 -1.43 4.24 -9.51
CA ARG A 65 -2.65 3.69 -10.13
C ARG A 65 -2.36 2.43 -10.93
N ASN A 66 -1.28 2.44 -11.71
CA ASN A 66 -0.87 1.29 -12.49
C ASN A 66 -0.44 0.11 -11.60
N GLU A 67 0.31 0.37 -10.53
CA GLU A 67 0.67 -0.65 -9.55
C GLU A 67 -0.55 -1.24 -8.85
N ASN A 68 -1.49 -0.41 -8.41
CA ASN A 68 -2.75 -0.86 -7.81
C ASN A 68 -3.54 -1.74 -8.77
N SER A 69 -3.63 -1.37 -10.05
CA SER A 69 -4.32 -2.18 -11.07
C SER A 69 -3.64 -3.55 -11.26
N GLN A 70 -2.31 -3.60 -11.23
CA GLN A 70 -1.57 -4.86 -11.31
C GLN A 70 -1.78 -5.73 -10.08
N ILE A 71 -1.79 -5.13 -8.88
CA ILE A 71 -2.05 -5.84 -7.62
C ILE A 71 -3.46 -6.45 -7.66
N LEU A 72 -4.48 -5.69 -8.05
CA LEU A 72 -5.85 -6.19 -8.17
C LEU A 72 -5.94 -7.38 -9.13
N THR A 73 -5.29 -7.27 -10.29
CA THR A 73 -5.24 -8.38 -11.26
C THR A 73 -4.60 -9.64 -10.66
N ARG A 74 -3.51 -9.49 -9.90
CA ARG A 74 -2.85 -10.63 -9.23
C ARG A 74 -3.74 -11.24 -8.16
N VAL A 75 -4.42 -10.41 -7.36
CA VAL A 75 -5.38 -10.87 -6.35
C VAL A 75 -6.49 -11.67 -7.00
N ASP A 76 -7.11 -11.17 -8.07
CA ASP A 76 -8.18 -11.87 -8.78
C ASP A 76 -7.72 -13.24 -9.31
N LEU A 77 -6.53 -13.31 -9.92
CA LEU A 77 -5.96 -14.56 -10.40
C LEU A 77 -5.69 -15.54 -9.26
N THR A 78 -5.08 -15.08 -8.16
CA THR A 78 -4.82 -15.92 -6.99
C THR A 78 -6.12 -16.41 -6.34
N THR A 79 -7.15 -15.57 -6.26
CA THR A 79 -8.47 -15.95 -5.75
C THR A 79 -9.11 -17.03 -6.63
N GLN A 80 -9.03 -16.92 -7.96
CA GLN A 80 -9.53 -17.94 -8.88
C GLN A 80 -8.80 -19.28 -8.68
N HIS A 81 -7.47 -19.25 -8.55
CA HIS A 81 -6.69 -20.45 -8.27
C HIS A 81 -7.05 -21.08 -6.92
N TYR A 82 -7.21 -20.26 -5.88
CA TYR A 82 -7.63 -20.70 -4.56
C TYR A 82 -8.99 -21.40 -4.60
N ILE A 83 -9.99 -20.79 -5.26
CA ILE A 83 -11.32 -21.39 -5.42
C ILE A 83 -11.22 -22.75 -6.11
N LYS A 84 -10.44 -22.85 -7.20
CA LYS A 84 -10.23 -24.11 -7.91
C LYS A 84 -9.66 -25.19 -6.99
N ILE A 85 -8.59 -24.89 -6.26
CA ILE A 85 -7.96 -25.84 -5.32
C ILE A 85 -8.96 -26.23 -4.22
N GLU A 86 -9.76 -25.29 -3.71
CA GLU A 86 -10.74 -25.62 -2.67
C GLU A 86 -11.87 -26.49 -3.19
N THR A 87 -12.31 -26.30 -4.45
CA THR A 87 -13.28 -27.21 -5.06
C THR A 87 -12.71 -28.63 -5.25
N GLU A 88 -11.45 -28.76 -5.65
CA GLU A 88 -10.77 -30.06 -5.77
C GLU A 88 -10.60 -30.73 -4.41
N ASN A 89 -10.20 -29.96 -3.38
CA ASN A 89 -10.13 -30.45 -2.00
C ASN A 89 -11.49 -30.92 -1.47
N HIS A 90 -12.57 -30.20 -1.78
CA HIS A 90 -13.91 -30.60 -1.37
C HIS A 90 -14.31 -31.93 -2.04
N ALA A 91 -14.08 -32.08 -3.34
CA ALA A 91 -14.35 -33.33 -4.05
C ALA A 91 -13.56 -34.52 -3.48
N LEU A 92 -12.28 -34.31 -3.14
CA LEU A 92 -11.46 -35.35 -2.50
C LEU A 92 -11.98 -35.72 -1.10
N ARG A 93 -12.44 -34.74 -0.31
CA ARG A 93 -13.05 -35.00 1.00
C ARG A 93 -14.34 -35.80 0.88
N ASP A 94 -15.16 -35.50 -0.13
CA ASP A 94 -16.39 -36.25 -0.41
C ASP A 94 -16.08 -37.70 -0.83
N GLU A 95 -15.05 -37.91 -1.65
CA GLU A 95 -14.58 -39.25 -2.03
C GLU A 95 -14.07 -40.04 -0.82
N VAL A 96 -13.24 -39.42 0.03
CA VAL A 96 -12.78 -40.03 1.29
C VAL A 96 -13.96 -40.41 2.17
N LEU A 97 -14.95 -39.52 2.34
CA LEU A 97 -16.15 -39.81 3.12
C LEU A 97 -16.92 -41.01 2.56
N ALA A 98 -17.12 -41.06 1.24
CA ALA A 98 -17.83 -42.16 0.58
C ALA A 98 -17.09 -43.50 0.73
N LEU A 99 -15.76 -43.51 0.61
CA LEU A 99 -14.95 -44.71 0.81
C LEU A 99 -14.96 -45.16 2.28
N THR A 100 -14.86 -44.23 3.23
CA THR A 100 -14.96 -44.52 4.66
C THR A 100 -16.32 -45.13 5.00
N GLN A 101 -17.42 -44.59 4.49
CA GLN A 101 -18.76 -45.15 4.71
C GLN A 101 -18.88 -46.58 4.16
N LYS A 102 -18.35 -46.84 2.97
CA LYS A 102 -18.31 -48.21 2.40
C LYS A 102 -17.51 -49.16 3.28
N LEU A 103 -16.34 -48.73 3.74
CA LEU A 103 -15.49 -49.56 4.60
C LEU A 103 -16.14 -49.81 5.97
N GLN A 104 -16.79 -48.80 6.55
CA GLN A 104 -17.58 -48.96 7.78
C GLN A 104 -18.72 -49.98 7.59
N SER A 105 -19.44 -49.91 6.46
CA SER A 105 -20.48 -50.89 6.15
C SER A 105 -19.92 -52.32 6.06
N LEU A 106 -18.73 -52.50 5.49
CA LEU A 106 -18.07 -53.81 5.44
C LEU A 106 -17.63 -54.28 6.82
N ASN A 107 -17.03 -53.38 7.62
CA ASN A 107 -16.66 -53.67 9.01
C ASN A 107 -17.88 -54.08 9.84
N SER A 108 -19.04 -53.42 9.67
CA SER A 108 -20.28 -53.82 10.35
C SER A 108 -20.74 -55.23 9.98
N VAL A 109 -20.59 -55.63 8.72
CA VAL A 109 -20.91 -57.01 8.28
C VAL A 109 -19.93 -58.02 8.88
N LEU A 110 -18.64 -57.67 8.97
CA LEU A 110 -17.63 -58.53 9.60
C LEU A 110 -17.89 -58.71 11.09
N HIS A 111 -18.23 -57.64 11.81
CA HIS A 111 -18.62 -57.74 13.23
C HIS A 111 -19.85 -58.64 13.42
N PHE A 112 -20.87 -58.51 12.56
CA PHE A 112 -22.03 -59.41 12.60
C PHE A 112 -21.65 -60.88 12.36
N MET A 113 -20.69 -61.16 11.47
CA MET A 113 -20.23 -62.52 11.18
C MET A 113 -19.32 -63.10 12.28
N GLU A 114 -18.48 -62.27 12.89
CA GLU A 114 -17.70 -62.60 14.09
C GLU A 114 -18.61 -63.02 15.25
N GLU A 115 -19.70 -62.27 15.51
CA GLU A 115 -20.71 -62.62 16.52
C GLU A 115 -21.39 -63.98 16.22
N MET A 116 -21.72 -64.26 14.96
CA MET A 116 -22.41 -65.49 14.56
C MET A 116 -21.49 -66.73 14.54
N SER A 117 -20.21 -66.56 14.22
CA SER A 117 -19.25 -67.67 14.09
C SER A 117 -18.44 -67.93 15.36
N GLY A 118 -18.37 -66.96 16.27
CA GLY A 118 -17.51 -67.00 17.46
C GLY A 118 -16.01 -66.91 17.15
N LEU A 119 -15.64 -66.65 15.90
CA LEU A 119 -14.26 -66.50 15.45
C LEU A 119 -13.86 -65.02 15.53
N VAL A 120 -12.84 -64.71 16.34
CA VAL A 120 -12.30 -63.35 16.45
C VAL A 120 -11.74 -62.90 15.10
N MET A 121 -12.22 -61.75 14.62
CA MET A 121 -11.77 -61.13 13.37
C MET A 121 -11.01 -59.83 13.65
N ASP A 122 -9.83 -59.67 13.04
CA ASP A 122 -9.03 -58.45 13.16
C ASP A 122 -9.60 -57.36 12.23
N ILE A 123 -10.57 -56.59 12.74
CA ILE A 123 -11.30 -55.55 12.00
C ILE A 123 -10.63 -54.19 12.27
N PRO A 124 -10.09 -53.49 11.25
CA PRO A 124 -9.41 -52.21 11.44
C PRO A 124 -10.37 -51.08 11.87
N GLU A 125 -10.00 -50.32 12.91
CA GLU A 125 -10.66 -49.05 13.25
C GLU A 125 -10.27 -47.96 12.25
N ILE A 126 -11.29 -47.28 11.69
CA ILE A 126 -11.08 -46.24 10.69
C ILE A 126 -11.07 -44.88 11.40
N PRO A 127 -9.96 -44.11 11.32
CA PRO A 127 -9.91 -42.75 11.88
C PRO A 127 -10.96 -41.83 11.24
N ASP A 128 -11.45 -40.86 12.00
CA ASP A 128 -12.45 -39.90 11.53
C ASP A 128 -11.95 -39.13 10.28
N PRO A 129 -12.61 -39.29 9.11
CA PRO A 129 -12.24 -38.58 7.88
C PRO A 129 -12.42 -37.05 8.00
N LEU A 130 -13.11 -36.56 9.03
CA LEU A 130 -13.34 -35.14 9.31
C LEU A 130 -12.28 -34.52 10.22
N LEU A 131 -11.22 -35.23 10.60
CA LEU A 131 -10.05 -34.61 11.21
C LEU A 131 -9.48 -33.62 10.19
N LYS A 132 -9.93 -32.36 10.26
CA LYS A 132 -9.47 -31.24 9.45
C LYS A 132 -7.98 -31.06 9.76
N PRO A 133 -7.05 -31.66 9.01
CA PRO A 133 -5.66 -31.75 9.45
C PRO A 133 -5.00 -30.37 9.44
N TRP A 134 -5.63 -29.43 8.75
CA TRP A 134 -5.15 -28.08 8.47
C TRP A 134 -6.02 -26.99 9.09
N GLN A 135 -6.85 -27.31 10.09
CA GLN A 135 -7.41 -26.24 10.92
C GLN A 135 -6.29 -25.61 11.74
N LEU A 136 -5.69 -24.55 11.19
CA LEU A 136 -4.81 -23.66 11.94
C LEU A 136 -5.59 -23.18 13.18
N PRO A 137 -5.02 -23.29 14.40
CA PRO A 137 -5.65 -22.82 15.64
C PRO A 137 -5.67 -21.28 15.74
N CYS A 138 -5.86 -20.59 14.62
CA CYS A 138 -5.92 -19.16 14.53
C CYS A 138 -7.24 -18.76 13.87
N PRO A 139 -8.10 -17.97 14.54
CA PRO A 139 -9.27 -17.42 13.88
C PRO A 139 -8.80 -16.59 12.69
N SER A 140 -9.53 -16.68 11.57
CA SER A 140 -9.37 -15.80 10.42
C SER A 140 -9.58 -14.37 10.88
N GLN A 141 -8.50 -13.69 11.29
CA GLN A 141 -8.57 -12.29 11.60
C GLN A 141 -8.84 -11.57 10.27
N PRO A 142 -9.93 -10.79 10.16
CA PRO A 142 -10.11 -9.95 9.00
C PRO A 142 -8.87 -9.07 8.86
N ILE A 143 -8.34 -8.97 7.64
CA ILE A 143 -7.22 -8.08 7.33
C ILE A 143 -7.71 -6.67 7.63
N MET A 144 -7.41 -6.17 8.83
CA MET A 144 -7.66 -4.79 9.18
C MET A 144 -6.63 -3.96 8.43
N ALA A 145 -7.07 -3.28 7.36
CA ALA A 145 -6.27 -2.24 6.74
C ALA A 145 -5.91 -1.21 7.84
N SER A 146 -4.62 -1.06 8.15
CA SER A 146 -4.17 -0.10 9.15
C SER A 146 -4.54 1.31 8.69
N ALA A 147 -5.42 1.96 9.45
CA ALA A 147 -5.95 3.29 9.11
C ALA A 147 -4.92 4.43 9.32
N ASP A 148 -3.70 4.14 9.78
CA ASP A 148 -2.75 5.15 10.24
C ASP A 148 -1.63 5.51 9.26
N MET A 149 -1.69 5.11 7.99
CA MET A 149 -0.67 5.55 7.00
C MET A 149 -0.84 6.99 6.50
N PHE A 150 -1.86 7.74 6.95
CA PHE A 150 -2.11 9.11 6.49
C PHE A 150 -2.13 10.14 7.63
N GLN A 151 -1.27 9.99 8.63
CA GLN A 151 -0.96 11.10 9.54
C GLN A 151 0.20 11.90 8.96
N TYR A 152 -0.13 13.00 8.27
CA TYR A 152 0.78 14.07 7.88
C TYR A 152 0.65 15.25 8.85
#